data_AF-A0AA96YHQ3-F1
#
_entry.id   AF-A0AA96YHQ3-F1
#
_cell.length_a   1.000
_cell.length_b   1.000
_cell.length_c   1.000
_cell.angle_alpha   90.00
_cell.angle_beta   90.00
_cell.angle_gamma   90.00
#
_symmetry.space_group_name_H-M   'P 1'
#
loop_
_entity.id
_entity.type
_entity.pdbx_description
1 polymer ?
#
loop_
_entity_poly.entity_id
_entity_poly.type
_entity_poly.pdbx_seq_one_letter_code
_entity_poly.pdbx_strand_id
1 'polypeptide(L)'
;MEIILEAFEGPLDLLLYLIRKQNIDILDIPVAEITRQYMGYVELMKSVRLELAAEYLVMAAMLAEIKSRMLLPRSAEVEEEEGDPRAELIRRLQEYERFKAAAEGIDELPRVGREVVVPRLEAPQAKVRKLLPQVSLEELLVSMAEVMRRNDLFESHQITRETLSTRERMSQVLERLKGGGFVPFVELFAAEEGKLGVVVTFMAILELVKESLIELVQNEPFAAIHVRLRPALVEDPDEPE
;
A
#
# COMPACT_ATOMS: atom_id res chain seq x y z
N MET A 1 12.45 16.45 37.03
CA MET A 1 12.68 15.30 36.13
C MET A 1 11.39 15.09 35.36
N GLU A 2 11.30 15.65 34.16
CA GLU A 2 10.11 15.56 33.31
C GLU A 2 10.13 14.20 32.61
N ILE A 3 9.23 13.30 33.01
CA ILE A 3 9.01 12.05 32.29
C ILE A 3 8.01 12.39 31.17
N ILE A 4 8.52 12.46 29.95
CA ILE A 4 7.76 12.74 28.74
C ILE A 4 6.76 11.59 28.55
N LEU A 5 5.47 11.93 28.59
CA LEU A 5 4.32 11.03 28.47
C LEU A 5 4.15 10.41 27.06
N GLU A 6 5.12 10.60 26.16
CA GLU A 6 5.19 9.96 24.83
C GLU A 6 5.82 8.55 24.89
N ALA A 7 6.20 8.07 26.09
CA ALA A 7 6.95 6.82 26.27
C ALA A 7 6.09 5.59 26.62
N PHE A 8 4.78 5.72 26.81
CA PHE A 8 3.93 4.60 27.26
C PHE A 8 2.97 4.14 26.17
N GLU A 9 2.89 2.83 25.97
CA GLU A 9 2.02 2.19 24.97
C GLU A 9 0.63 1.84 25.54
N GLY A 10 0.08 2.70 26.42
CA GLY A 10 -1.26 2.56 26.99
C GLY A 10 -1.33 2.51 28.53
N PRO A 11 -2.53 2.28 29.10
CA PRO A 11 -2.76 2.37 30.54
C PRO A 11 -2.17 1.19 31.34
N LEU A 12 -2.11 -0.02 30.75
CA LEU A 12 -1.49 -1.18 31.39
C LEU A 12 0.02 -1.02 31.54
N ASP A 13 0.67 -0.42 30.54
CA ASP A 13 2.10 -0.15 30.56
C ASP A 13 2.47 0.86 31.66
N LEU A 14 1.67 1.94 31.76
CA LEU A 14 1.80 2.91 32.83
C LEU A 14 1.64 2.25 34.21
N LEU A 15 0.65 1.36 34.38
CA LEU A 15 0.45 0.64 35.63
C LEU A 15 1.63 -0.28 35.97
N LEU A 16 2.13 -1.05 35.01
CA LEU A 16 3.33 -1.88 35.20
C LEU A 16 4.53 -1.04 35.63
N TYR A 17 4.73 0.12 35.00
CA TYR A 17 5.78 1.04 35.39
C TYR A 17 5.62 1.52 36.84
N LEU A 18 4.41 1.92 37.25
CA LEU A 18 4.13 2.37 38.63
C LEU A 18 4.33 1.25 39.67
N ILE A 19 3.97 0.01 39.34
CA ILE A 19 4.16 -1.18 40.19
C ILE A 19 5.66 -1.46 40.36
N ARG A 20 6.41 -1.53 39.25
CA ARG A 20 7.85 -1.81 39.26
C ARG A 20 8.63 -0.71 39.98
N LYS A 21 8.27 0.56 39.77
CA LYS A 21 8.94 1.69 40.43
C LYS A 21 8.84 1.65 41.96
N GLN A 22 7.77 1.06 42.49
CA GLN A 22 7.56 0.90 43.92
C GLN A 22 8.00 -0.45 44.47
N ASN A 23 8.54 -1.33 43.63
CA ASN A 23 8.92 -2.68 44.01
C ASN A 23 7.75 -3.48 44.65
N ILE A 24 6.54 -3.28 44.10
CA ILE A 24 5.31 -3.95 44.51
C ILE A 24 5.17 -5.27 43.75
N ASP A 25 4.66 -6.31 44.41
CA ASP A 25 4.28 -7.56 43.74
C ASP A 25 2.98 -7.36 42.93
N ILE A 26 2.99 -7.79 41.68
CA ILE A 26 1.83 -7.72 40.78
C ILE A 26 0.65 -8.57 41.29
N LEU A 27 0.91 -9.56 42.15
CA LEU A 27 -0.11 -10.40 42.77
C LEU A 27 -0.75 -9.73 43.99
N ASP A 28 -0.08 -8.76 44.62
CA ASP A 28 -0.61 -8.03 45.78
C ASP A 28 -0.49 -6.52 45.60
N ILE A 29 -1.34 -6.01 44.71
CA ILE A 29 -1.35 -4.60 44.35
C ILE A 29 -2.11 -3.80 45.43
N PRO A 30 -1.49 -2.79 46.07
CA PRO A 30 -2.17 -1.83 46.92
C PRO A 30 -2.96 -0.84 46.05
N VAL A 31 -4.17 -1.24 45.64
CA VAL A 31 -5.01 -0.51 44.68
C VAL A 31 -5.20 0.96 45.08
N ALA A 32 -5.42 1.25 46.36
CA ALA A 32 -5.63 2.61 46.82
C ALA A 32 -4.44 3.54 46.50
N GLU A 33 -3.21 3.03 46.57
CA GLU A 33 -1.99 3.80 46.29
C GLU A 33 -1.72 3.92 44.80
N ILE A 34 -1.83 2.80 44.08
CA ILE A 34 -1.67 2.75 42.63
C ILE A 34 -2.68 3.67 41.94
N THR A 35 -3.95 3.65 42.35
CA THR A 35 -4.99 4.52 41.79
C THR A 35 -4.67 5.99 42.03
N ARG A 36 -4.14 6.38 43.20
CA ARG A 36 -3.74 7.78 43.46
C ARG A 36 -2.63 8.24 42.49
N GLN A 37 -1.62 7.39 42.30
CA GLN A 37 -0.51 7.73 41.42
C GLN A 37 -0.93 7.76 39.96
N TYR A 38 -1.72 6.77 39.54
CA TYR A 38 -2.29 6.71 38.20
C TYR A 38 -3.10 7.97 37.87
N MET A 39 -3.99 8.39 38.78
CA MET A 39 -4.76 9.64 38.60
C MET A 39 -3.84 10.87 38.52
N GLY A 40 -2.77 10.93 39.31
CA GLY A 40 -1.78 12.01 39.21
C GLY A 40 -1.11 12.11 37.83
N TYR A 41 -0.77 10.96 37.23
CA TYR A 41 -0.22 10.92 35.87
C TYR A 41 -1.27 11.30 34.81
N VAL A 42 -2.51 10.81 34.93
CA VAL A 42 -3.60 11.14 34.00
C VAL A 42 -3.95 12.63 34.05
N GLU A 43 -3.94 13.26 35.23
CA GLU A 43 -4.21 14.70 35.37
C GLU A 43 -3.11 15.54 34.68
N LEU A 44 -1.85 15.11 34.78
CA LEU A 44 -0.73 15.73 34.06
C LEU A 44 -0.90 15.59 32.54
N MET A 45 -1.36 14.43 32.06
CA MET A 45 -1.64 14.18 30.62
C MET A 45 -2.78 15.05 30.07
N LYS A 46 -3.86 15.21 30.84
CA LYS A 46 -5.03 16.02 30.46
C LYS A 46 -4.67 17.46 30.10
N SER A 47 -3.61 17.99 30.72
CA SER A 47 -3.13 19.35 30.44
C SER A 47 -2.41 19.48 29.09
N VAL A 48 -1.99 18.36 28.48
CA VAL A 48 -1.10 18.34 27.30
C VAL A 48 -1.81 17.82 26.04
N ARG A 49 -2.67 16.78 26.10
CA ARG A 49 -3.40 16.23 24.93
C ARG A 49 -4.72 15.54 25.32
N LEU A 50 -5.87 16.02 24.84
CA LEU A 50 -7.20 15.46 25.13
C LEU A 50 -7.55 14.22 24.29
N GLU A 51 -6.98 14.08 23.08
CA GLU A 51 -7.41 13.06 22.10
C GLU A 51 -6.94 11.63 22.44
N LEU A 52 -5.92 11.46 23.30
CA LEU A 52 -5.35 10.16 23.67
C LEU A 52 -5.90 9.58 24.99
N ALA A 53 -6.84 10.27 25.66
CA ALA A 53 -7.18 10.00 27.05
C ALA A 53 -8.26 8.93 27.28
N ALA A 54 -8.94 8.44 26.23
CA ALA A 54 -10.12 7.58 26.40
C ALA A 54 -9.81 6.27 27.14
N GLU A 55 -8.78 5.54 26.71
CA GLU A 55 -8.36 4.28 27.34
C GLU A 55 -7.88 4.50 28.78
N TYR A 56 -7.20 5.63 29.02
CA TYR A 56 -6.73 5.99 30.35
C TYR A 56 -7.88 6.32 31.31
N LEU A 57 -8.94 6.96 30.82
CA LEU A 57 -10.15 7.26 31.60
C LEU A 57 -10.96 5.99 31.90
N VAL A 58 -11.05 5.06 30.95
CA VAL A 58 -11.67 3.75 31.19
C VAL A 58 -10.93 3.00 32.30
N MET A 59 -9.59 2.98 32.26
CA MET A 59 -8.79 2.37 33.32
C MET A 59 -8.94 3.12 34.65
N ALA A 60 -9.04 4.44 34.64
CA ALA A 60 -9.31 5.23 35.85
C ALA A 60 -10.65 4.83 36.50
N ALA A 61 -11.70 4.65 35.69
CA ALA A 61 -13.00 4.20 36.15
C ALA A 61 -12.94 2.80 36.75
N MET A 62 -12.26 1.86 36.08
CA MET A 62 -12.03 0.50 36.59
C MET A 62 -11.27 0.51 37.92
N LEU A 63 -10.19 1.28 38.04
CA LEU A 63 -9.43 1.42 39.28
C LEU A 63 -10.24 2.05 40.41
N ALA A 64 -11.11 3.02 40.09
CA ALA A 64 -12.02 3.63 41.06
C ALA A 64 -13.08 2.63 41.54
N GLU A 65 -13.63 1.82 40.64
CA GLU A 65 -14.55 0.73 40.96
C GLU A 65 -13.90 -0.30 41.89
N ILE A 66 -12.73 -0.82 41.51
CA ILE A 66 -11.98 -1.79 42.33
C ILE A 66 -11.69 -1.20 43.72
N LYS A 67 -11.21 0.05 43.78
CA LYS A 67 -10.95 0.74 45.04
C LYS A 67 -12.21 0.86 45.90
N SER A 68 -13.35 1.21 45.30
CA SER A 68 -14.63 1.34 46.00
C SER A 68 -15.06 -0.01 46.58
N ARG A 69 -15.04 -1.07 45.77
CA ARG A 69 -15.40 -2.43 46.18
C ARG A 69 -14.52 -2.95 47.31
N MET A 70 -13.23 -2.63 47.30
CA MET A 70 -12.28 -3.05 48.35
C MET A 70 -12.41 -2.28 49.67
N LEU A 71 -12.93 -1.04 49.64
CA LEU A 71 -13.04 -0.19 50.83
C LEU A 71 -14.42 -0.24 51.49
N LEU A 72 -15.44 -0.71 50.79
CA LEU A 72 -16.81 -0.79 51.31
C LEU A 72 -17.02 -2.11 52.08
N PRO A 73 -17.65 -2.06 53.27
CA PRO A 73 -17.98 -3.28 54.01
C PRO A 73 -19.02 -4.10 53.23
N ARG A 74 -18.72 -5.38 53.00
CA ARG A 74 -19.57 -6.35 52.33
C ARG A 74 -20.08 -7.38 53.33
N SER A 75 -21.27 -7.92 53.08
CA SER A 75 -21.75 -9.13 53.76
C SER A 75 -20.93 -10.34 53.29
N ALA A 76 -20.53 -11.21 54.22
CA ALA A 76 -19.63 -12.34 53.95
C ALA A 76 -20.14 -13.28 52.82
N GLU A 77 -21.47 -13.43 52.69
CA GLU A 77 -22.09 -14.22 51.61
C GLU A 77 -21.81 -13.65 50.21
N VAL A 78 -21.64 -12.33 50.08
CA VAL A 78 -21.37 -11.66 48.80
C VAL A 78 -19.88 -11.68 48.44
N GLU A 79 -18.99 -11.77 49.43
CA GLU A 79 -17.55 -11.89 49.19
C GLU A 79 -17.15 -13.25 48.62
N GLU A 80 -17.77 -14.34 49.07
CA GLU A 80 -17.48 -15.69 48.55
C GLU A 80 -17.95 -15.88 47.09
N GLU A 81 -19.03 -15.22 46.67
CA GLU A 81 -19.53 -15.32 45.29
C GLU A 81 -18.76 -14.44 44.29
N GLU A 82 -18.29 -13.24 44.68
CA GLU A 82 -17.68 -12.28 43.75
C GLU A 82 -16.16 -12.44 43.57
N GLY A 83 -15.45 -13.10 44.51
CA GLY A 83 -13.99 -13.27 44.46
C GLY A 83 -13.19 -11.98 44.65
N ASP A 84 -11.87 -12.01 44.41
CA ASP A 84 -11.01 -10.81 44.53
C ASP A 84 -11.38 -9.80 43.42
N PRO A 85 -11.86 -8.58 43.76
CA PRO A 85 -12.21 -7.56 42.77
C PRO A 85 -11.03 -7.11 41.90
N ARG A 86 -9.78 -7.41 42.29
CA ARG A 86 -8.56 -7.12 41.53
C ARG A 86 -8.22 -8.18 40.49
N ALA A 87 -8.84 -9.36 40.54
CA ALA A 87 -8.40 -10.53 39.77
C ALA A 87 -8.34 -10.27 38.26
N GLU A 88 -9.31 -9.55 37.71
CA GLU A 88 -9.32 -9.21 36.27
C GLU A 88 -8.14 -8.29 35.91
N LEU A 89 -7.85 -7.29 36.74
CA LEU A 89 -6.75 -6.36 36.53
C LEU A 89 -5.40 -7.09 36.57
N ILE A 90 -5.20 -7.95 37.57
CA ILE A 90 -3.97 -8.75 37.72
C ILE A 90 -3.78 -9.62 36.46
N ARG A 91 -4.84 -10.31 36.02
CA ARG A 91 -4.79 -11.14 34.81
C ARG A 91 -4.38 -10.34 33.57
N ARG A 92 -4.96 -9.16 33.36
CA ARG A 92 -4.62 -8.28 32.23
C ARG A 92 -3.18 -7.77 32.30
N LEU A 93 -2.70 -7.41 33.49
CA LEU A 93 -1.32 -6.95 33.69
C LEU A 93 -0.30 -8.06 33.40
N GLN A 94 -0.55 -9.28 33.90
CA GLN A 94 0.30 -10.45 33.61
C GLN A 94 0.31 -10.80 32.12
N GLU A 95 -0.85 -10.76 31.47
CA GLU A 95 -0.97 -11.03 30.04
C GLU A 95 -0.21 -9.99 29.21
N TYR A 96 -0.37 -8.71 29.53
CA TYR A 96 0.37 -7.64 28.87
C TYR A 96 1.88 -7.74 29.12
N GLU A 97 2.32 -8.03 30.35
CA GLU A 97 3.74 -8.23 30.67
C GLU A 97 4.36 -9.37 29.86
N ARG A 98 3.63 -10.49 29.71
CA ARG A 98 4.07 -11.63 28.90
C ARG A 98 4.23 -11.25 27.43
N PHE A 99 3.27 -10.52 26.86
CA PHE A 99 3.36 -10.07 25.48
C PHE A 99 4.43 -9.01 25.27
N LYS A 100 4.62 -8.10 26.23
CA LYS A 100 5.69 -7.11 26.20
C LYS A 100 7.08 -7.77 26.19
N ALA A 101 7.30 -8.74 27.08
CA ALA A 101 8.56 -9.50 27.10
C ALA A 101 8.79 -10.30 25.80
N ALA A 102 7.73 -10.86 25.21
CA ALA A 102 7.83 -11.54 23.92
C ALA A 102 8.16 -10.56 22.78
N ALA A 103 7.56 -9.36 22.77
CA ALA A 103 7.84 -8.33 21.79
C ALA A 103 9.28 -7.82 21.89
N GLU A 104 9.77 -7.58 23.12
CA GLU A 104 11.17 -7.23 23.39
C GLU A 104 12.11 -8.34 22.88
N GLY A 105 11.80 -9.61 23.17
CA GLY A 105 12.58 -10.75 22.67
C GLY A 105 12.58 -10.88 21.15
N ILE A 106 11.49 -10.52 20.47
CA ILE A 106 11.43 -10.46 18.99
C ILE A 106 12.27 -9.28 18.47
N ASP A 107 12.28 -8.16 19.18
CA ASP A 107 13.05 -6.97 18.77
C ASP A 107 14.56 -7.23 18.82
N GLU A 108 15.02 -8.06 19.76
CA GLU A 108 16.40 -8.52 19.89
C GLU A 108 16.84 -9.52 18.80
N LEU A 109 15.90 -10.12 18.03
CA LEU A 109 16.26 -11.08 17.00
C LEU A 109 17.04 -10.40 15.86
N PRO A 110 18.14 -11.02 15.38
CA PRO A 110 18.94 -10.47 14.29
C PRO A 110 18.12 -10.41 12.99
N ARG A 111 18.12 -9.25 12.34
CA ARG A 111 17.33 -8.98 11.13
C ARG A 111 18.23 -8.97 9.91
N VAL A 112 17.76 -9.62 8.85
CA VAL A 112 18.38 -9.50 7.53
C VAL A 112 18.24 -8.07 7.04
N GLY A 113 19.35 -7.45 6.65
CA GLY A 113 19.41 -6.04 6.23
C GLY A 113 19.71 -5.05 7.36
N ARG A 114 19.81 -5.49 8.62
CA ARG A 114 20.31 -4.69 9.75
C ARG A 114 21.56 -5.32 10.36
N GLU A 115 21.45 -6.48 10.98
CA GLU A 115 22.57 -7.22 11.57
C GLU A 115 23.13 -8.30 10.64
N VAL A 116 22.29 -8.87 9.76
CA VAL A 116 22.69 -9.99 8.88
C VAL A 116 22.63 -9.55 7.42
N VAL A 117 23.75 -9.66 6.72
CA VAL A 117 23.81 -9.47 5.26
C VAL A 117 23.88 -10.83 4.59
N VAL A 118 22.87 -11.17 3.79
CA VAL A 118 22.86 -12.40 3.01
C VAL A 118 23.56 -12.13 1.67
N PRO A 119 24.71 -12.76 1.38
CA PRO A 119 25.40 -12.57 0.12
C PRO A 119 24.55 -13.13 -1.03
N ARG A 120 24.21 -12.28 -2.00
CA ARG A 120 23.58 -12.71 -3.24
C ARG A 120 24.68 -13.07 -4.24
N LEU A 121 24.89 -14.37 -4.45
CA LEU A 121 25.62 -14.86 -5.61
C LEU A 121 24.63 -15.01 -6.76
N GLU A 122 24.91 -14.36 -7.88
CA GLU A 122 24.19 -14.66 -9.11
C GLU A 122 24.54 -16.08 -9.53
N ALA A 123 23.52 -16.95 -9.58
CA ALA A 123 23.69 -18.25 -10.20
C ALA A 123 24.12 -18.03 -11.65
N PRO A 124 25.06 -18.83 -12.18
CA PRO A 124 25.34 -18.81 -13.61
C PRO A 124 24.02 -18.94 -14.35
N GLN A 125 23.80 -18.13 -15.39
CA GLN A 125 22.60 -18.22 -16.22
C GLN A 125 22.53 -19.63 -16.82
N ALA A 126 21.86 -20.54 -16.12
CA ALA A 126 21.48 -21.80 -16.67
C ALA A 126 20.49 -21.45 -17.78
N LYS A 127 20.91 -21.63 -19.03
CA LYS A 127 20.03 -21.62 -20.20
C LYS A 127 19.11 -22.85 -20.09
N VAL A 128 18.24 -22.86 -19.10
CA VAL A 128 17.17 -23.83 -18.98
C VAL A 128 16.28 -23.54 -20.18
N ARG A 129 16.36 -24.38 -21.21
CA ARG A 129 15.34 -24.43 -22.25
C ARG A 129 14.02 -24.69 -21.51
N LYS A 130 13.24 -23.64 -21.28
CA LYS A 130 11.88 -23.75 -20.79
C LYS A 130 11.14 -24.61 -21.82
N LEU A 131 10.81 -25.85 -21.47
CA LEU A 131 9.88 -26.62 -22.28
C LEU A 131 8.56 -25.87 -22.23
N LEU A 132 8.13 -25.36 -23.39
CA LEU A 132 6.79 -24.83 -23.53
C LEU A 132 5.81 -25.98 -23.33
N PRO A 133 4.65 -25.73 -22.68
CA PRO A 133 3.62 -26.75 -22.54
C PRO A 133 3.17 -27.20 -23.93
N GLN A 134 2.92 -28.51 -24.08
CA GLN A 134 2.36 -29.05 -25.31
C GLN A 134 0.88 -28.67 -25.37
N VAL A 135 0.53 -27.80 -26.30
CA VAL A 135 -0.86 -27.38 -26.54
C VAL A 135 -1.54 -28.42 -27.42
N SER A 136 -2.68 -28.94 -26.98
CA SER A 136 -3.47 -29.89 -27.77
C SER A 136 -4.34 -29.16 -28.80
N LEU A 137 -4.69 -29.83 -29.92
CA LEU A 137 -5.59 -29.26 -30.93
C LEU A 137 -6.97 -28.94 -30.32
N GLU A 138 -7.42 -29.73 -29.36
CA GLU A 138 -8.69 -29.54 -28.65
C GLU A 138 -8.72 -28.22 -27.85
N GLU A 139 -7.65 -27.90 -27.12
CA GLU A 139 -7.52 -26.62 -26.39
C GLU A 139 -7.56 -25.40 -27.32
N LEU A 140 -6.97 -25.54 -28.51
CA LEU A 140 -6.93 -24.50 -29.53
C LEU A 140 -8.32 -24.28 -30.15
N LEU A 141 -9.08 -25.35 -30.37
CA LEU A 141 -10.47 -25.30 -30.85
C LEU A 141 -11.43 -24.71 -29.81
N VAL A 142 -11.26 -25.04 -28.53
CA VAL A 142 -12.05 -24.44 -27.44
C VAL A 142 -11.78 -22.94 -27.33
N SER A 143 -10.51 -22.53 -27.40
CA SER A 143 -10.13 -21.13 -27.38
C SER A 143 -10.69 -20.36 -28.58
N MET A 144 -10.67 -20.95 -29.77
CA MET A 144 -11.25 -20.37 -30.98
C MET A 144 -12.78 -20.24 -30.87
N ALA A 145 -13.46 -21.24 -30.33
CA ALA A 145 -14.90 -21.20 -30.10
C ALA A 145 -15.30 -20.11 -29.09
N GLU A 146 -14.46 -19.85 -28.08
CA GLU A 146 -14.69 -18.76 -27.12
C GLU A 146 -14.52 -17.38 -27.78
N VAL A 147 -13.52 -17.23 -28.64
CA VAL A 147 -13.33 -16.01 -29.43
C VAL A 147 -14.51 -15.76 -30.37
N MET A 148 -15.02 -16.80 -31.04
CA MET A 148 -16.20 -16.68 -31.92
C MET A 148 -17.47 -16.31 -31.14
N ARG A 149 -17.73 -16.94 -29.98
CA ARG A 149 -18.85 -16.56 -29.11
C ARG A 149 -18.77 -15.12 -28.60
N ARG A 150 -17.57 -14.63 -28.31
CA ARG A 150 -17.38 -13.23 -27.92
C ARG A 150 -17.76 -12.29 -29.06
N ASN A 151 -17.46 -12.64 -30.31
CA ASN A 151 -17.88 -11.87 -31.48
C ASN A 151 -19.40 -11.90 -31.72
N ASP A 152 -20.06 -13.03 -31.47
CA ASP A 152 -21.53 -13.12 -31.58
C ASP A 152 -22.26 -12.22 -30.56
N LEU A 153 -21.63 -11.96 -29.41
CA LEU A 153 -22.13 -11.01 -28.40
C LEU A 153 -21.97 -9.53 -28.80
N PHE A 154 -21.28 -9.23 -29.91
CA PHE A 154 -21.11 -7.87 -30.46
C PHE A 154 -21.96 -7.60 -31.70
N GLU A 155 -22.93 -8.45 -32.04
CA GLU A 155 -23.99 -8.07 -33.00
C GLU A 155 -25.01 -7.12 -32.34
N SER A 156 -24.59 -5.87 -32.13
CA SER A 156 -25.51 -4.75 -31.92
C SER A 156 -25.57 -3.90 -33.18
N HIS A 157 -26.65 -4.08 -33.94
CA HIS A 157 -27.09 -3.12 -34.95
C HIS A 157 -27.53 -1.83 -34.23
N GLN A 158 -26.62 -0.86 -34.07
CA GLN A 158 -26.94 0.51 -33.71
C GLN A 158 -26.03 1.47 -34.49
N ILE A 159 -26.62 2.18 -35.45
CA ILE A 159 -26.02 3.34 -36.10
C ILE A 159 -25.95 4.45 -35.04
N THR A 160 -24.77 4.81 -34.55
CA THR A 160 -24.46 6.20 -34.12
C THR A 160 -22.95 6.47 -34.15
N ARG A 161 -22.57 7.32 -35.11
CA ARG A 161 -21.30 8.02 -35.37
C ARG A 161 -20.04 7.16 -35.42
N GLU A 162 -19.50 7.05 -36.65
CA GLU A 162 -18.22 6.40 -36.97
C GLU A 162 -17.15 6.74 -35.93
N THR A 163 -16.72 5.71 -35.18
CA THR A 163 -15.45 5.76 -34.48
C THR A 163 -14.38 5.66 -35.56
N LEU A 164 -13.62 6.73 -35.77
CA LEU A 164 -12.49 6.73 -36.70
C LEU A 164 -11.65 5.48 -36.44
N SER A 165 -11.54 4.62 -37.46
CA SER A 165 -10.71 3.42 -37.34
C SER A 165 -9.26 3.83 -37.08
N THR A 166 -8.48 2.99 -36.41
CA THR A 166 -7.03 3.23 -36.25
C THR A 166 -6.36 3.50 -37.59
N ARG A 167 -6.80 2.81 -38.66
CA ARG A 167 -6.34 3.02 -40.04
C ARG A 167 -6.66 4.41 -40.59
N GLU A 168 -7.87 4.90 -40.37
CA GLU A 168 -8.26 6.23 -40.82
C GLU A 168 -7.49 7.32 -40.06
N ARG A 169 -7.28 7.12 -38.75
CA ARG A 169 -6.46 8.03 -37.95
C ARG A 169 -5.00 8.04 -38.40
N MET A 170 -4.43 6.90 -38.78
CA MET A 170 -3.08 6.83 -39.36
C MET A 170 -2.98 7.66 -40.64
N SER A 171 -3.96 7.55 -41.54
CA SER A 171 -3.99 8.37 -42.77
C SER A 171 -4.05 9.86 -42.47
N GLN A 172 -4.84 10.29 -41.48
CA GLN A 172 -4.91 11.70 -41.08
C GLN A 172 -3.59 12.21 -40.48
N VAL A 173 -2.93 11.40 -39.65
CA VAL A 173 -1.61 11.74 -39.09
C VAL A 173 -0.58 11.87 -40.20
N LEU A 174 -0.54 10.93 -41.15
CA LEU A 174 0.37 10.99 -42.30
C LEU A 174 0.09 12.23 -43.17
N GLU A 175 -1.18 12.58 -43.41
CA GLU A 175 -1.54 13.77 -44.18
C GLU A 175 -1.02 15.06 -43.54
N ARG A 176 -1.12 15.18 -42.21
CA ARG A 176 -0.57 16.33 -41.47
C ARG A 176 0.95 16.40 -41.55
N LEU A 177 1.63 15.26 -41.70
CA LEU A 177 3.09 15.18 -41.77
C LEU A 177 3.64 15.29 -43.20
N LYS A 178 2.80 15.26 -44.26
CA LYS A 178 3.22 15.38 -45.67
C LYS A 178 3.96 16.67 -46.00
N GLY A 179 3.84 17.71 -45.17
CA GLY A 179 4.58 18.97 -45.32
C GLY A 179 6.09 18.86 -45.06
N GLY A 180 6.60 17.70 -44.64
CA GLY A 180 8.04 17.43 -44.45
C GLY A 180 8.69 18.13 -43.25
N GLY A 181 7.90 18.87 -42.46
CA GLY A 181 8.36 19.55 -41.25
C GLY A 181 8.26 18.69 -39.99
N PHE A 182 8.90 19.16 -38.93
CA PHE A 182 8.74 18.63 -37.58
C PHE A 182 7.43 19.15 -36.99
N VAL A 183 6.47 18.27 -36.74
CA VAL A 183 5.19 18.64 -36.11
C VAL A 183 5.25 18.32 -34.62
N PRO A 184 4.94 19.25 -33.71
CA PRO A 184 4.85 18.95 -32.29
C PRO A 184 3.85 17.83 -32.02
N PHE A 185 4.24 16.86 -31.21
CA PHE A 185 3.42 15.68 -30.89
C PHE A 185 2.01 16.03 -30.39
N VAL A 186 1.89 17.09 -29.60
CA VAL A 186 0.63 17.54 -29.00
C VAL A 186 -0.36 18.06 -30.05
N GLU A 187 0.11 18.60 -31.18
CA GLU A 187 -0.73 19.13 -32.27
C GLU A 187 -1.39 18.02 -33.11
N LEU A 188 -0.95 16.78 -32.95
CA LEU A 188 -1.60 15.63 -33.58
C LEU A 188 -2.91 15.23 -32.88
N PHE A 189 -3.16 15.74 -31.68
CA PHE A 189 -4.36 15.45 -30.88
C PHE A 189 -5.40 16.56 -31.00
N ALA A 190 -6.68 16.18 -31.11
CA ALA A 190 -7.81 17.10 -31.07
C ALA A 190 -8.49 17.03 -29.69
N ALA A 191 -8.57 18.17 -28.99
CA ALA A 191 -9.14 18.22 -27.64
C ALA A 191 -10.66 17.93 -27.62
N GLU A 192 -11.34 18.23 -28.73
CA GLU A 192 -12.77 18.07 -28.92
C GLU A 192 -13.20 16.58 -28.95
N GLU A 193 -12.27 15.67 -29.25
CA GLU A 193 -12.53 14.23 -29.34
C GLU A 193 -12.45 13.51 -27.97
N GLY A 194 -12.05 14.23 -26.92
CA GLY A 194 -11.97 13.71 -25.56
C GLY A 194 -10.99 12.54 -25.39
N LYS A 195 -11.14 11.79 -24.29
CA LYS A 195 -10.18 10.73 -23.90
C LYS A 195 -10.06 9.60 -24.94
N LEU A 196 -11.17 9.23 -25.59
CA LEU A 196 -11.17 8.14 -26.58
C LEU A 196 -10.43 8.55 -27.86
N GLY A 197 -10.62 9.77 -28.37
CA GLY A 197 -9.88 10.26 -29.54
C GLY A 197 -8.37 10.34 -29.30
N VAL A 198 -7.99 10.75 -28.08
CA VAL A 198 -6.57 10.75 -27.66
C VAL A 198 -5.97 9.35 -27.68
N VAL A 199 -6.68 8.35 -27.14
CA VAL A 199 -6.20 6.96 -27.14
C VAL A 199 -6.07 6.41 -28.55
N VAL A 200 -7.04 6.65 -29.43
CA VAL A 200 -6.98 6.17 -30.83
C VAL A 200 -5.85 6.83 -31.60
N THR A 201 -5.63 8.13 -31.42
CA THR A 201 -4.53 8.87 -32.04
C THR A 201 -3.17 8.41 -31.54
N PHE A 202 -3.05 8.16 -30.24
CA PHE A 202 -1.84 7.61 -29.65
C PHE A 202 -1.52 6.22 -30.20
N MET A 203 -2.51 5.33 -30.28
CA MET A 203 -2.37 4.01 -30.88
C MET A 203 -1.97 4.07 -32.35
N ALA A 204 -2.54 5.00 -33.12
CA ALA A 204 -2.18 5.21 -34.52
C ALA A 204 -0.72 5.66 -34.69
N ILE A 205 -0.23 6.57 -33.84
CA ILE A 205 1.17 7.02 -33.86
C ILE A 205 2.11 5.85 -33.52
N LEU A 206 1.79 5.05 -32.50
CA LEU A 206 2.61 3.89 -32.13
C LEU A 206 2.67 2.84 -33.25
N GLU A 207 1.56 2.60 -33.95
CA GLU A 207 1.54 1.67 -35.08
C GLU A 207 2.36 2.22 -36.26
N LEU A 208 2.26 3.51 -36.58
CA LEU A 208 3.08 4.14 -37.63
C LEU A 208 4.59 4.12 -37.31
N VAL A 209 4.96 4.29 -36.03
CA VAL A 209 6.36 4.14 -35.58
C VAL A 209 6.81 2.69 -35.74
N LYS A 210 5.97 1.72 -35.36
CA LYS A 210 6.25 0.29 -35.52
C LYS A 210 6.38 -0.11 -36.99
N GLU A 211 5.59 0.46 -37.88
CA GLU A 211 5.69 0.30 -39.34
C GLU A 211 6.83 1.12 -39.97
N SER A 212 7.61 1.85 -39.17
CA SER A 212 8.74 2.68 -39.62
C SER A 212 8.36 3.81 -40.61
N LEU A 213 7.10 4.25 -40.63
CA LEU A 213 6.62 5.32 -41.51
C LEU A 213 6.88 6.72 -40.94
N ILE A 214 6.94 6.84 -39.62
CA ILE A 214 7.23 8.09 -38.90
C ILE A 214 8.32 7.87 -37.86
N GLU A 215 8.96 8.94 -37.44
CA GLU A 215 9.92 8.94 -36.35
C GLU A 215 9.63 10.05 -35.33
N LEU A 216 10.03 9.80 -34.08
CA LEU A 216 9.88 10.71 -32.97
C LEU A 216 11.26 11.29 -32.63
N VAL A 217 11.36 12.62 -32.56
CA VAL A 217 12.61 13.34 -32.30
C VAL A 217 12.44 14.23 -31.06
N GLN A 218 13.41 14.16 -30.16
CA GLN A 218 13.50 15.00 -28.96
C GLN A 218 14.94 15.50 -28.83
N ASN A 219 15.13 16.82 -28.79
CA ASN A 219 16.46 17.43 -28.81
C ASN A 219 17.17 17.38 -27.45
N GLU A 220 16.42 17.50 -26.35
CA GLU A 220 16.94 17.48 -24.96
C GLU A 220 16.00 16.69 -24.05
N PRO A 221 16.49 16.10 -22.94
CA PRO A 221 15.62 15.46 -21.96
C PRO A 221 14.50 16.41 -21.51
N PHE A 222 13.26 15.92 -21.55
CA PHE A 222 12.04 16.69 -21.20
C PHE A 222 11.67 17.85 -22.15
N ALA A 223 12.37 18.03 -23.28
CA ALA A 223 11.94 18.95 -24.33
C ALA A 223 10.72 18.40 -25.10
N ALA A 224 10.04 19.27 -25.87
CA ALA A 224 8.90 18.88 -26.67
C ALA A 224 9.27 17.77 -27.70
N ILE A 225 8.44 16.73 -27.75
CA ILE A 225 8.57 15.65 -28.74
C ILE A 225 8.00 16.14 -30.07
N HIS A 226 8.75 15.92 -31.14
CA HIS A 226 8.34 16.23 -32.50
C HIS A 226 8.19 14.94 -33.31
N VAL A 227 7.28 14.95 -34.27
CA VAL A 227 6.98 13.84 -35.18
C VAL A 227 7.31 14.28 -36.61
N ARG A 228 7.99 13.43 -37.38
CA ARG A 228 8.22 13.65 -38.82
C ARG A 228 8.03 12.36 -39.60
N LEU A 229 7.77 12.49 -40.91
CA LEU A 229 7.83 11.35 -41.83
C LEU A 229 9.27 10.85 -41.91
N ARG A 230 9.43 9.52 -41.90
CA ARG A 230 10.73 8.93 -42.16
C ARG A 230 11.06 9.14 -43.65
N PRO A 231 12.22 9.74 -44.00
CA PRO A 231 12.63 9.81 -45.40
C PRO A 231 12.79 8.39 -45.95
N ALA A 232 12.20 8.11 -47.11
CA ALA A 232 12.50 6.89 -47.85
C ALA A 232 14.02 6.87 -48.08
N LEU A 233 14.67 5.75 -47.76
CA LEU A 233 16.07 5.52 -48.11
C LEU A 233 16.22 5.73 -49.62
N VAL A 234 16.74 6.89 -50.02
CA VAL A 234 17.35 7.03 -51.34
C VAL A 234 18.70 6.34 -51.17
N GLU A 235 18.85 5.16 -51.77
CA GLU A 235 20.18 4.58 -51.97
C GLU A 235 21.01 5.60 -52.76
N ASP A 236 22.08 6.09 -52.13
CA ASP A 236 23.04 6.99 -52.75
C ASP A 236 23.84 6.19 -53.79
N PRO A 237 23.86 6.55 -55.09
CA PRO A 237 24.54 5.76 -56.12
C PRO A 237 26.07 5.98 -56.16
N ASP A 238 26.65 6.84 -55.32
CA ASP A 238 28.07 7.20 -55.37
C ASP A 238 28.85 6.69 -54.15
N GLU A 239 29.22 5.41 -54.17
CA GLU A 239 30.44 4.94 -53.49
C GLU A 239 31.30 4.17 -54.50
N PRO A 240 32.50 4.68 -54.89
CA PRO A 240 33.42 3.94 -55.74
C PRO A 240 34.14 2.85 -54.93
N GLU A 241 34.36 1.70 -55.57
CA GLU A 241 35.11 0.52 -55.08
C GLU A 241 36.55 0.84 -54.60
#